data_AF-A0A7V5K2L6-F1
#
_entry.id   AF-A0A7V5K2L6-F1
#
_cell.length_a   1.000
_cell.length_b   1.000
_cell.length_c   1.000
_cell.angle_alpha   90.00
_cell.angle_beta   90.00
_cell.angle_gamma   90.00
#
_symmetry.space_group_name_H-M   'P 1'
#
loop_
_entity.id
_entity.type
_entity.pdbx_description
1 polymer ?
#
loop_
_entity_poly.entity_id
_entity_poly.type
_entity_poly.pdbx_seq_one_letter_code
_entity_poly.pdbx_strand_id
1 'polypeptide(L)'
;FSTPTGKFELYSTLLEKWGHDPLPQFREPPESPVSTPELYMDYPYILITGRRLPGFFHTENRQIRPLRDLHPEPILEIHPEVAAREGIREGDTVVVESPRGWARFKARIFQGMDPRIVSAEHAWWFPEETGPEHGWDRSNVNMLTANDYDSCDPAMGATPVRTLLCRIRPNAQAARGGNP
;
A
#
# COMPACT_ATOMS: atom_id res chain seq x y z
N PHE A 1 14.82 -6.64 -33.99
CA PHE A 1 14.34 -6.90 -32.62
C PHE A 1 14.60 -8.36 -32.31
N SER A 2 14.92 -8.72 -31.06
CA SER A 2 15.13 -10.13 -30.65
C SER A 2 13.82 -10.82 -30.30
N THR A 3 12.82 -10.70 -31.18
CA THR A 3 11.48 -11.31 -31.07
C THR A 3 11.35 -12.48 -32.06
N PRO A 4 10.40 -13.41 -31.88
CA PRO A 4 10.20 -14.52 -32.82
C PRO A 4 10.03 -14.10 -34.29
N THR A 5 9.37 -12.97 -34.53
CA THR A 5 9.17 -12.42 -35.89
C THR A 5 10.32 -11.56 -36.41
N GLY A 6 11.31 -11.23 -35.57
CA GLY A 6 12.38 -10.28 -35.88
C GLY A 6 11.95 -8.80 -35.88
N LYS A 7 10.65 -8.51 -35.71
CA LYS A 7 10.04 -7.17 -35.73
C LYS A 7 9.54 -6.74 -34.36
N PHE A 8 9.11 -5.48 -34.22
CA PHE A 8 8.35 -5.06 -33.04
C PHE A 8 6.96 -5.70 -33.07
N GLU A 9 6.64 -6.51 -32.06
CA GLU A 9 5.38 -7.26 -31.99
C GLU A 9 4.31 -6.42 -31.29
N LEU A 10 3.42 -5.80 -32.08
CA LEU A 10 2.16 -5.22 -31.56
C LEU A 10 1.20 -6.32 -31.11
N TYR A 11 1.25 -7.46 -31.79
CA TYR A 11 0.58 -8.70 -31.46
C TYR A 11 1.65 -9.70 -30.98
N SER A 12 1.58 -10.11 -29.72
CA SER A 12 2.59 -11.00 -29.14
C SER A 12 2.34 -12.46 -29.50
N THR A 13 3.21 -13.00 -30.35
CA THR A 13 3.15 -14.42 -30.76
C THR A 13 3.43 -15.38 -29.60
N LEU A 14 4.18 -14.92 -28.58
CA LEU A 14 4.47 -15.70 -27.38
C LEU A 14 3.28 -15.75 -26.43
N LEU A 15 2.58 -14.63 -26.21
CA LEU A 15 1.38 -14.62 -25.37
C LEU A 15 0.29 -15.51 -25.96
N GLU A 16 0.05 -15.44 -27.28
CA GLU A 16 -0.88 -16.34 -27.98
C GLU A 16 -0.49 -17.81 -27.75
N LYS A 17 0.78 -18.16 -27.94
CA LYS A 17 1.28 -19.53 -27.73
C LYS A 17 1.10 -20.00 -26.28
N TRP A 18 1.16 -19.10 -25.31
CA TRP A 18 0.92 -19.39 -23.90
C TRP A 18 -0.57 -19.36 -23.51
N GLY A 19 -1.46 -19.10 -24.46
CA GLY A 19 -2.91 -19.04 -24.23
C GLY A 19 -3.38 -17.73 -23.59
N HIS A 20 -2.55 -16.68 -23.62
CA HIS A 20 -2.92 -15.34 -23.18
C HIS A 20 -3.36 -14.46 -24.36
N ASP A 21 -4.02 -13.35 -24.04
CA ASP A 21 -4.38 -12.37 -25.07
C ASP A 21 -3.11 -11.72 -25.66
N PRO A 22 -2.92 -11.79 -26.97
CA PRO A 22 -1.73 -11.25 -27.64
C PRO A 22 -1.75 -9.72 -27.78
N LEU A 23 -2.86 -9.05 -27.45
CA LEU A 23 -3.02 -7.60 -27.52
C LEU A 23 -3.19 -6.98 -26.13
N PRO A 24 -2.79 -5.70 -25.96
CA PRO A 24 -3.04 -4.99 -24.71
C PRO A 24 -4.52 -4.86 -24.40
N GLN A 25 -4.88 -5.07 -23.13
CA GLN A 25 -6.23 -4.92 -22.63
C GLN A 25 -6.24 -4.10 -21.35
N PHE A 26 -7.33 -3.38 -21.12
CA PHE A 26 -7.66 -2.89 -19.80
C PHE A 26 -8.37 -4.00 -19.02
N ARG A 27 -7.91 -4.25 -17.80
CA ARG A 27 -8.59 -5.10 -16.83
C ARG A 27 -8.73 -4.31 -15.55
N GLU A 28 -9.92 -4.33 -14.98
CA GLU A 28 -10.15 -3.75 -13.66
C GLU A 28 -9.27 -4.49 -12.63
N PRO A 29 -8.67 -3.80 -11.64
CA PRO A 29 -7.94 -4.47 -10.57
C PRO A 29 -8.80 -5.55 -9.91
N PRO A 30 -8.21 -6.67 -9.43
CA PRO A 30 -8.95 -7.73 -8.74
C PRO A 30 -9.77 -7.21 -7.55
N GLU A 31 -9.30 -6.13 -6.91
CA GLU A 31 -9.94 -5.49 -5.78
C GLU A 31 -10.14 -3.99 -6.06
N SER A 32 -11.38 -3.57 -6.27
CA SER A 32 -11.73 -2.19 -6.63
C SER A 32 -13.21 -1.88 -6.37
N PRO A 33 -13.63 -0.60 -6.40
CA PRO A 33 -15.04 -0.24 -6.32
C PRO A 33 -15.92 -0.82 -7.44
N VAL A 34 -15.31 -1.28 -8.55
CA VAL A 34 -16.03 -1.80 -9.72
C VAL A 34 -16.05 -3.32 -9.73
N SER A 35 -14.92 -3.97 -9.50
CA SER A 35 -14.78 -5.43 -9.50
C SER A 35 -15.27 -6.09 -8.23
N THR A 36 -15.22 -5.39 -7.09
CA THR A 36 -15.65 -5.90 -5.77
C THR A 36 -16.49 -4.88 -5.00
N PRO A 37 -17.66 -4.47 -5.53
CA PRO A 37 -18.47 -3.40 -4.93
C PRO A 37 -18.98 -3.74 -3.53
N GLU A 38 -19.26 -5.02 -3.23
CA GLU A 38 -19.66 -5.46 -1.89
C GLU A 38 -18.52 -5.28 -0.89
N LEU A 39 -17.30 -5.64 -1.28
CA LEU A 39 -16.10 -5.44 -0.47
C LEU A 39 -15.81 -3.95 -0.24
N TYR A 40 -16.07 -3.12 -1.25
CA TYR A 40 -15.92 -1.68 -1.17
C TYR A 40 -16.83 -1.03 -0.13
N MET A 41 -17.99 -1.63 0.19
CA MET A 41 -18.84 -1.14 1.28
C MET A 41 -18.17 -1.27 2.65
N ASP A 42 -17.42 -2.34 2.88
CA ASP A 42 -16.70 -2.60 4.13
C ASP A 42 -15.33 -1.90 4.19
N TYR A 43 -14.72 -1.69 3.02
CA TYR A 43 -13.39 -1.12 2.84
C TYR A 43 -13.42 0.03 1.80
N PRO A 44 -13.95 1.22 2.18
CA PRO A 44 -14.35 2.26 1.23
C PRO A 44 -13.22 3.13 0.68
N TYR A 45 -11.95 2.77 0.95
CA TYR A 45 -10.78 3.51 0.49
C TYR A 45 -9.87 2.64 -0.36
N ILE A 46 -9.29 3.24 -1.40
CA ILE A 46 -8.26 2.64 -2.23
C ILE A 46 -6.90 2.94 -1.60
N LEU A 47 -6.20 1.90 -1.16
CA LEU A 47 -4.86 1.98 -0.62
C LEU A 47 -3.82 1.90 -1.74
N ILE A 48 -2.90 2.87 -1.74
CA ILE A 48 -1.65 2.81 -2.48
C ILE A 48 -0.47 2.71 -1.50
N THR A 49 0.52 1.88 -1.84
CA THR A 49 1.58 1.42 -0.93
C THR A 49 2.99 1.78 -1.41
N GLY A 50 3.10 2.74 -2.35
CA GLY A 50 4.30 2.91 -3.18
C GLY A 50 5.09 4.20 -2.95
N ARG A 51 4.78 4.97 -1.89
CA ARG A 51 5.41 6.27 -1.66
C ARG A 51 6.91 6.11 -1.41
N ARG A 52 7.73 6.71 -2.27
CA ARG A 52 9.18 6.75 -2.10
C ARG A 52 9.58 7.93 -1.22
N LEU A 53 10.49 7.68 -0.29
CA LEU A 53 11.00 8.69 0.63
C LEU A 53 12.44 9.05 0.23
N PRO A 54 12.74 10.34 -0.01
CA PRO A 54 14.10 10.77 -0.23
C PRO A 54 15.02 10.31 0.90
N GLY A 55 16.18 9.77 0.55
CA GLY A 55 17.15 9.23 1.53
C GLY A 55 16.93 7.77 1.94
N PHE A 56 15.79 7.16 1.62
CA PHE A 56 15.50 5.76 1.93
C PHE A 56 15.38 4.92 0.66
N PHE A 57 15.91 3.69 0.70
CA PHE A 57 15.78 2.72 -0.38
C PHE A 57 15.17 1.43 0.17
N HIS A 58 13.86 1.27 -0.01
CA HIS A 58 13.11 0.18 0.63
C HIS A 58 13.35 0.17 2.15
N THR A 59 13.82 -0.94 2.72
CA THR A 59 14.08 -1.08 4.15
C THR A 59 15.43 -0.48 4.56
N GLU A 60 16.28 -0.11 3.61
CA GLU A 60 17.60 0.42 3.88
C GLU A 60 17.55 1.85 4.45
N ASN A 61 18.64 2.22 5.12
CA ASN A 61 18.91 3.54 5.68
C ASN A 61 18.05 3.97 6.88
N ARG A 62 17.10 3.13 7.34
CA ARG A 62 16.30 3.40 8.55
C ARG A 62 17.16 3.55 9.81
N GLN A 63 18.26 2.80 9.90
CA GLN A 63 19.20 2.82 11.03
C GLN A 63 20.13 4.04 11.07
N ILE A 64 20.19 4.84 9.99
CA ILE A 64 21.08 6.00 9.90
C ILE A 64 20.42 7.17 10.63
N ARG A 65 20.93 7.52 11.83
CA ARG A 65 20.27 8.48 12.74
C ARG A 65 19.85 9.80 12.08
N PRO A 66 20.71 10.52 11.33
CA PRO A 66 20.28 11.77 10.69
C PRO A 66 19.13 11.61 9.69
N LEU A 67 19.03 10.46 9.01
CA LEU A 67 17.92 10.17 8.11
C LEU A 67 16.66 9.78 8.89
N ARG A 68 16.82 8.98 9.94
CA ARG A 68 15.73 8.61 10.87
C ARG A 68 15.10 9.85 11.51
N ASP A 69 15.91 10.82 11.93
CA ASP A 69 15.45 12.07 12.57
C ASP A 69 14.62 12.94 11.62
N LEU A 70 14.92 12.92 10.31
CA LEU A 70 14.15 13.64 9.30
C LEU A 70 12.78 13.00 9.03
N HIS A 71 12.64 11.69 9.25
CA HIS A 71 11.41 10.96 8.98
C HIS A 71 11.18 9.89 10.06
N PRO A 72 10.74 10.31 11.26
CA PRO A 72 10.73 9.49 12.47
C PRO A 72 9.52 8.54 12.56
N GLU A 73 8.47 8.73 11.78
CA GLU A 73 7.26 7.92 11.91
C GLU A 73 6.69 7.48 10.55
N PRO A 74 6.09 6.28 10.47
CA PRO A 74 5.45 5.79 9.26
C PRO A 74 4.20 6.61 8.96
N ILE A 75 4.13 7.18 7.75
CA ILE A 75 3.03 8.09 7.40
C ILE A 75 1.98 7.40 6.53
N LEU A 76 0.72 7.72 6.82
CA LEU A 76 -0.45 7.51 5.98
C LEU A 76 -0.99 8.88 5.55
N GLU A 77 -0.98 9.17 4.26
CA GLU A 77 -1.61 10.38 3.73
C GLU A 77 -3.10 10.19 3.54
N ILE A 78 -3.86 11.16 4.03
CA ILE A 78 -5.31 11.15 4.04
C ILE A 78 -5.81 12.49 3.53
N HIS A 79 -6.81 12.46 2.64
CA HIS A 79 -7.46 13.68 2.17
C HIS A 79 -8.20 14.39 3.34
N PRO A 80 -8.21 15.74 3.43
CA PRO A 80 -8.86 16.48 4.51
C PRO A 80 -10.33 16.08 4.75
N GLU A 81 -11.11 15.86 3.68
CA GLU A 81 -12.53 15.46 3.79
C GLU A 81 -12.70 14.08 4.44
N VAL A 82 -11.79 13.15 4.10
CA VAL A 82 -11.79 11.81 4.66
C VAL A 82 -11.40 11.86 6.13
N ALA A 83 -10.36 12.61 6.46
CA ALA A 83 -9.91 12.78 7.82
C ALA A 83 -11.01 13.39 8.71
N ALA A 84 -11.74 14.40 8.20
CA ALA A 84 -12.89 14.96 8.88
C ALA A 84 -14.02 13.93 9.08
N ARG A 85 -14.33 13.13 8.05
CA ARG A 85 -15.36 12.08 8.11
C ARG A 85 -15.02 10.98 9.12
N GLU A 86 -13.76 10.55 9.17
CA GLU A 86 -13.29 9.47 10.04
C GLU A 86 -12.84 9.96 11.43
N GLY A 87 -12.90 11.27 11.69
CA GLY A 87 -12.50 11.86 12.97
C GLY A 87 -10.98 11.77 13.24
N ILE A 88 -10.16 11.82 12.18
CA ILE A 88 -8.70 11.72 12.23
C ILE A 88 -8.09 13.13 12.13
N ARG A 89 -7.10 13.42 12.97
CA ARG A 89 -6.31 14.67 12.93
C ARG A 89 -4.87 14.41 12.48
N GLU A 90 -4.20 15.46 12.06
CA GLU A 90 -2.76 15.44 11.76
C GLU A 90 -1.98 14.84 12.95
N GLY A 91 -1.09 13.89 12.66
CA GLY A 91 -0.26 13.21 13.67
C GLY A 91 -0.97 12.13 14.50
N ASP A 92 -2.28 11.92 14.31
CA ASP A 92 -2.98 10.82 14.97
C ASP A 92 -2.43 9.48 14.50
N THR A 93 -2.35 8.52 15.43
CA THR A 93 -2.09 7.14 15.05
C THR A 93 -3.36 6.55 14.44
N VAL A 94 -3.27 6.07 13.21
CA VAL A 94 -4.36 5.49 12.43
C VAL A 94 -4.10 4.01 12.20
N VAL A 95 -5.14 3.20 12.33
CA VAL A 95 -5.12 1.79 11.92
C VAL A 95 -5.66 1.73 10.50
N VAL A 96 -4.89 1.14 9.60
CA VAL A 96 -5.32 0.79 8.24
C VAL A 96 -5.61 -0.70 8.25
N GLU A 97 -6.80 -1.09 7.81
CA GLU A 97 -7.24 -2.47 7.77
C GLU A 97 -7.69 -2.88 6.39
N SER A 98 -7.47 -4.14 6.08
CA SER A 98 -7.94 -4.82 4.88
C SER A 98 -8.46 -6.21 5.24
N PRO A 99 -9.05 -6.96 4.30
CA PRO A 99 -9.38 -8.37 4.52
C PRO A 99 -8.21 -9.23 5.02
N ARG A 100 -6.97 -8.86 4.67
CA ARG A 100 -5.76 -9.62 5.01
C ARG A 100 -5.27 -9.37 6.43
N GLY A 101 -5.54 -8.20 6.99
CA GLY A 101 -4.91 -7.78 8.25
C GLY A 101 -4.92 -6.27 8.43
N TRP A 102 -4.04 -5.80 9.32
CA TRP A 102 -3.98 -4.40 9.70
C TRP A 102 -2.54 -3.92 9.94
N ALA A 103 -2.32 -2.63 9.81
CA ALA A 103 -1.06 -1.96 10.13
C ALA A 103 -1.32 -0.55 10.69
N ARG A 104 -0.35 0.03 11.40
CA ARG A 104 -0.47 1.36 12.03
C ARG A 104 0.45 2.37 11.38
N PHE A 105 -0.06 3.59 11.21
CA PHE A 105 0.65 4.72 10.65
C PHE A 105 0.26 6.00 11.40
N LYS A 106 1.02 7.07 11.18
CA LYS A 106 0.66 8.43 11.56
C LYS A 106 -0.05 9.13 10.42
N ALA A 107 -1.15 9.79 10.73
CA ALA A 107 -1.90 10.57 9.76
C ALA A 107 -1.10 11.80 9.32
N ARG A 108 -0.97 11.98 8.01
CA ARG A 108 -0.62 13.25 7.38
C ARG A 108 -1.78 13.71 6.52
N ILE A 109 -2.29 14.91 6.78
CA ILE A 109 -3.38 15.48 6.02
C ILE A 109 -2.82 16.08 4.74
N PHE A 110 -3.27 15.58 3.59
CA PHE A 110 -2.74 15.96 2.29
C PHE A 110 -3.87 16.11 1.26
N GLN A 111 -4.07 17.33 0.76
CA GLN A 111 -5.15 17.66 -0.19
C GLN A 111 -4.83 17.27 -1.64
N GLY A 112 -3.57 16.92 -1.96
CA GLY A 112 -3.14 16.64 -3.33
C GLY A 112 -3.52 15.25 -3.87
N MET A 113 -4.53 14.60 -3.29
CA MET A 113 -4.94 13.23 -3.62
C MET A 113 -6.47 13.11 -3.67
N ASP A 114 -6.99 12.19 -4.49
CA ASP A 114 -8.43 11.92 -4.57
C ASP A 114 -8.97 11.47 -3.18
N PRO A 115 -10.14 11.95 -2.72
CA PRO A 115 -10.72 11.57 -1.43
C PRO A 115 -11.05 10.08 -1.26
N ARG A 116 -10.98 9.28 -2.31
CA ARG A 116 -11.14 7.83 -2.21
C ARG A 116 -9.81 7.12 -1.93
N ILE A 117 -8.67 7.82 -2.04
CA ILE A 117 -7.34 7.21 -1.97
C ILE A 117 -6.66 7.55 -0.65
N VAL A 118 -5.98 6.57 -0.06
CA VAL A 118 -5.03 6.76 1.04
C VAL A 118 -3.67 6.19 0.65
N SER A 119 -2.59 6.86 1.06
CA SER A 119 -1.22 6.51 0.64
C SER A 119 -0.37 6.14 1.85
N ALA A 120 -0.02 4.87 1.96
CA ALA A 120 0.84 4.36 3.01
C ALA A 120 2.28 4.20 2.51
N GLU A 121 3.23 4.57 3.35
CA GLU A 121 4.65 4.32 3.11
C GLU A 121 4.99 2.84 3.29
N HIS A 122 5.89 2.31 2.46
CA HIS A 122 6.34 0.92 2.55
C HIS A 122 7.68 0.77 3.26
N ALA A 123 8.03 -0.49 3.52
CA ALA A 123 9.35 -0.90 4.00
C ALA A 123 9.76 -0.25 5.33
N TRP A 124 8.80 -0.14 6.24
CA TRP A 124 8.99 0.35 7.58
C TRP A 124 9.39 -0.76 8.56
N TRP A 125 10.35 -0.45 9.41
CA TRP A 125 10.77 -1.20 10.60
C TRP A 125 11.44 -0.21 11.56
N PHE A 126 11.63 -0.60 12.82
CA PHE A 126 12.05 0.29 13.91
C PHE A 126 13.42 -0.16 14.46
N PRO A 127 14.53 0.34 13.91
CA PRO A 127 15.88 -0.04 14.35
C PRO A 127 16.17 0.26 15.83
N GLU A 128 15.42 1.18 16.42
CA GLU A 128 15.46 1.50 17.85
C GLU A 128 14.86 0.43 18.77
N GLU A 129 14.03 -0.48 18.24
CA GLU A 129 13.49 -1.58 19.03
C GLU A 129 14.55 -2.66 19.29
N THR A 130 14.60 -3.19 20.50
CA THR A 130 15.64 -4.13 20.95
C THR A 130 15.32 -5.60 20.65
N GLY A 131 14.08 -5.91 20.28
CA GLY A 131 13.66 -7.27 19.91
C GLY A 131 14.22 -7.70 18.55
N PRO A 132 14.37 -9.02 18.31
CA PRO A 132 14.97 -9.53 17.07
C PRO A 132 14.20 -9.14 15.81
N GLU A 133 12.89 -8.88 15.95
CA GLU A 133 12.00 -8.49 14.86
C GLU A 133 12.02 -6.98 14.56
N HIS A 134 12.61 -6.15 15.44
CA HIS A 134 12.66 -4.69 15.30
C HIS A 134 11.32 -4.04 14.88
N GLY A 135 10.20 -4.55 15.42
CA GLY A 135 8.85 -4.04 15.15
C GLY A 135 8.42 -4.03 13.68
N TRP A 136 8.99 -4.88 12.82
CA TRP A 136 8.75 -4.86 11.37
C TRP A 136 7.26 -4.94 11.02
N ASP A 137 6.47 -5.68 11.79
CA ASP A 137 5.06 -5.97 11.54
C ASP A 137 4.13 -4.79 11.84
N ARG A 138 4.52 -3.89 12.75
CA ARG A 138 3.66 -2.80 13.27
C ARG A 138 3.16 -1.86 12.16
N SER A 139 3.98 -1.61 11.16
CA SER A 139 3.75 -0.63 10.08
C SER A 139 4.13 -1.18 8.71
N ASN A 140 4.08 -2.51 8.56
CA ASN A 140 4.33 -3.16 7.29
C ASN A 140 3.05 -3.15 6.44
N VAL A 141 3.04 -2.26 5.45
CA VAL A 141 1.94 -2.15 4.48
C VAL A 141 1.71 -3.43 3.67
N ASN A 142 2.71 -4.31 3.52
CA ASN A 142 2.54 -5.59 2.82
C ASN A 142 1.71 -6.60 3.62
N MET A 143 1.50 -6.39 4.92
CA MET A 143 0.49 -7.15 5.69
C MET A 143 -0.92 -6.87 5.19
N LEU A 144 -1.07 -5.78 4.43
CA LEU A 144 -2.31 -5.42 3.78
C LEU A 144 -2.34 -5.89 2.34
N THR A 145 -1.34 -6.50 1.72
CA THR A 145 -1.43 -6.85 0.28
C THR A 145 -1.92 -8.27 0.07
N ALA A 146 -2.72 -8.49 -0.97
CA ALA A 146 -3.04 -9.83 -1.45
C ALA A 146 -1.79 -10.52 -2.01
N ASN A 147 -1.70 -11.84 -1.88
CA ASN A 147 -0.63 -12.65 -2.49
C ASN A 147 -1.13 -14.07 -2.79
N ASP A 148 -2.44 -14.21 -2.96
CA ASP A 148 -3.07 -15.43 -3.45
C ASP A 148 -2.91 -15.54 -4.98
N TYR A 149 -2.97 -16.77 -5.47
CA TYR A 149 -2.80 -17.08 -6.89
C TYR A 149 -3.85 -16.40 -7.78
N ASP A 150 -5.08 -16.24 -7.28
CA ASP A 150 -6.22 -15.76 -8.05
C ASP A 150 -6.13 -14.24 -8.34
N SER A 151 -5.46 -13.50 -7.45
CA SER A 151 -5.24 -12.05 -7.59
C SER A 151 -4.02 -11.67 -8.45
N CYS A 152 -3.12 -12.61 -8.74
CA CYS A 152 -1.91 -12.35 -9.52
C CYS A 152 -2.21 -11.96 -10.96
N ASP A 153 -1.28 -11.22 -11.60
CA ASP A 153 -1.32 -11.04 -13.04
C ASP A 153 -1.32 -12.41 -13.75
N PRO A 154 -2.32 -12.70 -14.60
CA PRO A 154 -2.50 -14.05 -15.13
C PRO A 154 -1.43 -14.46 -16.14
N ALA A 155 -0.68 -13.52 -16.73
CA ALA A 155 0.38 -13.81 -17.68
C ALA A 155 1.77 -13.82 -17.03
N MET A 156 2.02 -12.95 -16.06
CA MET A 156 3.32 -12.75 -15.43
C MET A 156 3.42 -13.37 -14.03
N GLY A 157 2.29 -13.71 -13.40
CA GLY A 157 2.24 -14.19 -12.02
C GLY A 157 2.62 -13.11 -11.00
N ALA A 158 2.57 -11.83 -11.37
CA ALA A 158 2.98 -10.74 -10.50
C ALA A 158 1.87 -10.36 -9.52
N THR A 159 2.22 -10.24 -8.23
CA THR A 159 1.28 -9.85 -7.18
C THR A 159 0.83 -8.39 -7.33
N PRO A 160 -0.47 -8.09 -7.16
CA PRO A 160 -0.96 -6.72 -7.12
C PRO A 160 -0.55 -6.05 -5.80
N VAL A 161 0.61 -5.41 -5.82
CA VAL A 161 1.13 -4.66 -4.66
C VAL A 161 0.66 -3.21 -4.65
N ARG A 162 -0.10 -2.76 -5.65
CA ARG A 162 -0.69 -1.42 -5.74
C ARG A 162 -2.18 -1.55 -5.95
N THR A 163 -2.92 -0.57 -5.42
CA THR A 163 -4.39 -0.43 -5.51
C THR A 163 -5.13 -1.64 -4.98
N LEU A 164 -5.48 -1.55 -3.70
CA LEU A 164 -6.29 -2.51 -2.94
C LEU A 164 -7.31 -1.72 -2.12
N LEU A 165 -8.32 -2.37 -1.57
CA LEU A 165 -9.29 -1.75 -0.70
C LEU A 165 -8.88 -1.84 0.76
N CYS A 166 -9.17 -0.77 1.50
CA CYS A 166 -8.93 -0.68 2.93
C CYS A 166 -10.00 0.18 3.62
N ARG A 167 -10.03 0.08 4.95
CA ARG A 167 -10.68 1.05 5.83
C ARG A 167 -9.65 1.64 6.77
N ILE A 168 -9.90 2.86 7.23
CA ILE A 168 -9.03 3.55 8.17
C ILE A 168 -9.83 3.93 9.42
N ARG A 169 -9.19 3.95 10.58
CA ARG A 169 -9.80 4.45 11.81
C ARG A 169 -8.79 5.04 12.78
N PRO A 170 -9.18 6.02 13.62
CA PRO A 170 -8.35 6.46 14.73
C PRO A 170 -7.99 5.30 15.67
N ASN A 171 -6.73 5.25 16.12
CA ASN A 171 -6.32 4.29 17.14
C ASN A 171 -6.71 4.81 18.54
N ALA A 172 -7.89 4.43 19.03
CA ALA A 172 -8.42 4.85 20.33
C ALA A 172 -7.51 4.52 21.53
N GLN A 173 -6.57 3.57 21.41
CA GLN A 173 -5.65 3.20 22.49
C GLN A 173 -4.47 4.18 22.66
N ALA A 174 -4.19 5.06 21.69
CA ALA A 174 -3.08 6.02 21.79
C ALA A 174 -3.37 7.21 22.74
N ALA A 175 -4.65 7.49 23.03
CA ALA A 175 -5.04 8.60 23.92
C ALA A 175 -4.79 8.31 25.42
N ARG A 176 -4.32 7.12 25.80
CA ARG A 176 -4.10 6.70 27.20
C ARG A 176 -2.65 6.31 27.52
N GLY A 177 -1.68 6.76 26.74
CA GLY A 177 -0.26 6.43 26.91
C GLY A 177 0.58 7.60 27.42
N GLY A 178 0.20 8.18 28.56
CA GLY A 178 1.18 8.88 29.40
C GLY A 178 2.14 7.83 29.97
N ASN A 179 3.42 7.96 29.66
CA ASN A 179 4.46 7.03 30.11
C ASN A 179 4.54 7.03 31.66
N PRO A 180 4.73 5.88 32.33
CA PRO A 180 5.35 5.87 33.65
C PRO A 180 6.82 6.30 33.59
#